data_AF-A0A1H1H2Z9-F1
#
_entry.id   AF-A0A1H1H2Z9-F1
#
_cell.length_a   1.000
_cell.length_b   1.000
_cell.length_c   1.000
_cell.angle_alpha   90.00
_cell.angle_beta   90.00
_cell.angle_gamma   90.00
#
_symmetry.space_group_name_H-M   'P 1'
#
loop_
_entity.id
_entity.type
_entity.pdbx_description
1 polymer ?
#
loop_
_entity_poly.entity_id
_entity_poly.type
_entity_poly.pdbx_seq_one_letter_code
_entity_poly.pdbx_strand_id
1 'polypeptide(L)'
;MEVVIGMGERHYWLPVSSRGEPRMIRHAFRGSRWEGRPAGTSVCGVPCAMAEPNELDWFQAPTCRACTEVLIAEQDVARHGEGGE
;
A
#
# COMPACT_ATOMS: atom_id res chain seq x y z
N MET A 1 -15.24 12.57 -17.43
CA MET A 1 -14.53 12.03 -16.26
C MET A 1 -13.73 10.86 -16.77
N GLU A 2 -12.45 11.07 -17.02
CA GLU A 2 -11.60 10.06 -17.64
C GLU A 2 -11.31 8.99 -16.60
N VAL A 3 -11.80 7.78 -16.86
CA VAL A 3 -11.43 6.60 -16.09
C VAL A 3 -10.01 6.26 -16.50
N VAL A 4 -9.03 6.79 -15.76
CA VAL A 4 -7.66 6.30 -15.81
C VAL A 4 -7.68 4.86 -15.32
N ILE A 5 -7.80 3.91 -16.24
CA ILE A 5 -7.48 2.51 -15.99
C ILE A 5 -5.96 2.47 -15.81
N GLY A 6 -5.52 2.71 -14.57
CA GLY A 6 -4.11 2.74 -14.23
C GLY A 6 -3.53 1.34 -14.41
N MET A 7 -2.74 1.14 -15.47
CA MET A 7 -1.81 0.03 -15.60
C MET A 7 -1.05 -0.12 -14.27
N GLY A 8 -1.34 -1.20 -13.54
CA GLY A 8 -0.96 -1.46 -12.14
C GLY A 8 -0.06 -0.40 -11.49
N GLU A 9 -0.67 0.60 -10.84
CA GLU A 9 0.09 1.67 -10.21
C GLU A 9 1.10 1.08 -9.23
N ARG A 10 2.39 1.36 -9.46
CA ARG A 10 3.48 0.90 -8.59
C ARG A 10 3.13 1.19 -7.13
N HIS A 11 3.44 0.23 -6.28
CA HIS A 11 3.28 0.38 -4.85
C HIS A 11 4.57 -0.04 -4.14
N TYR A 12 4.71 0.44 -2.92
CA TYR A 12 5.74 0.00 -2.00
C TYR A 12 5.11 -0.25 -0.63
N TRP A 13 5.76 -1.11 0.14
CA TRP A 13 5.33 -1.46 1.49
C TRP A 13 6.17 -0.68 2.51
N LEU A 14 5.57 -0.26 3.63
CA LEU A 14 6.28 0.44 4.69
C LEU A 14 5.66 0.11 6.05
N PRO A 15 6.45 -0.36 7.05
CA PRO A 15 6.05 -0.40 8.44
C PRO A 15 5.70 1.01 8.93
N VAL A 16 4.49 1.17 9.44
CA VAL A 16 4.01 2.45 9.96
C VAL A 16 3.13 2.22 11.18
N SER A 17 3.09 3.20 12.06
CA SER A 17 2.05 3.31 13.07
C SER A 17 0.76 3.82 12.42
N SER A 18 -0.35 3.14 12.64
CA SER A 18 -1.67 3.58 12.19
C SER A 18 -2.59 3.82 13.38
N ARG A 19 -3.56 4.73 13.23
CA ARG A 19 -4.56 4.97 14.28
C ARG A 19 -5.47 3.75 14.37
N GLY A 20 -5.38 3.02 15.47
CA GLY A 20 -6.20 1.83 15.74
C GLY A 20 -5.38 0.61 16.14
N GLU A 21 -4.08 0.59 15.85
CA GLU A 21 -3.23 -0.56 16.11
C GLU A 21 -2.05 -0.17 17.01
N PRO A 22 -1.86 -0.85 18.16
CA PRO A 22 -0.77 -0.53 19.09
C PRO A 22 0.60 -0.97 18.57
N ARG A 23 0.63 -1.74 17.49
CA ARG A 23 1.84 -2.26 16.85
C ARG A 23 1.98 -1.65 15.46
N MET A 24 3.22 -1.57 14.99
CA MET A 24 3.52 -1.21 13.60
C MET A 24 2.89 -2.23 12.67
N ILE A 25 2.26 -1.75 11.59
CA ILE A 25 1.74 -2.60 10.51
C ILE A 25 2.38 -2.14 9.21
N ARG A 26 2.70 -3.11 8.35
CA ARG A 26 3.24 -2.84 7.03
C ARG A 26 2.09 -2.57 6.07
N HIS A 27 1.85 -1.30 5.78
CA HIS A 27 0.86 -0.86 4.79
C HIS A 27 1.49 -0.71 3.41
N ALA A 28 0.67 -0.85 2.36
CA ALA A 28 1.08 -0.50 1.00
C ALA A 28 0.72 0.96 0.70
N PHE A 29 1.55 1.62 -0.10
CA PHE A 29 1.37 3.00 -0.55
C PHE A 29 1.68 3.09 -2.04
N ARG A 30 1.00 3.98 -2.75
CA ARG A 30 1.29 4.26 -4.16
C ARG A 30 2.65 4.94 -4.33
N GLY A 31 3.32 4.63 -5.44
CA GLY A 31 4.64 5.13 -5.79
C GLY A 31 5.69 4.02 -5.87
N SER A 32 6.92 4.40 -6.23
CA SER A 32 8.04 3.46 -6.35
C SER A 32 8.69 3.11 -5.02
N ARG A 33 8.79 4.08 -4.09
CA ARG A 33 9.39 3.94 -2.77
C ARG A 33 8.95 5.07 -1.85
N TRP A 34 9.29 4.94 -0.57
CA TRP A 34 9.22 6.05 0.36
C TRP A 34 10.38 7.03 0.14
N GLU A 35 10.08 8.33 0.20
CA GLU A 35 11.01 9.43 -0.08
C GLU A 35 11.13 10.39 1.11
N GLY A 36 10.91 9.90 2.34
CA GLY A 36 11.05 10.70 3.56
C GLY A 36 9.84 11.56 3.92
N ARG A 37 8.70 11.42 3.22
CA ARG A 37 7.48 12.16 3.56
C ARG A 37 6.96 11.76 4.95
N PRO A 38 6.48 12.71 5.78
CA PRO A 38 6.11 12.46 7.17
C PRO A 38 4.76 11.74 7.35
N ALA A 39 3.95 11.68 6.29
CA ALA A 39 2.65 11.03 6.30
C ALA A 39 2.27 10.53 4.91
N GLY A 40 1.32 9.61 4.86
CA GLY A 40 0.68 9.21 3.62
C GLY A 40 -0.58 8.39 3.86
N THR A 41 -1.37 8.25 2.81
CA THR A 41 -2.57 7.42 2.81
C THR A 41 -2.22 6.07 2.20
N SER A 42 -2.46 5.00 2.96
CA SER A 42 -2.26 3.63 2.49
C SER A 42 -3.27 3.27 1.40
N VAL A 43 -2.99 2.20 0.66
CA VAL A 43 -3.88 1.66 -0.37
C VAL A 43 -5.25 1.27 0.21
N CYS A 44 -5.33 0.86 1.49
CA CYS A 44 -6.60 0.59 2.15
C CYS A 44 -7.29 1.85 2.72
N GLY A 45 -6.80 3.05 2.38
CA GLY A 45 -7.39 4.33 2.76
C GLY A 45 -7.02 4.84 4.17
N VAL A 46 -6.24 4.08 4.95
CA VAL A 46 -5.84 4.49 6.31
C VAL A 46 -4.75 5.56 6.26
N PRO A 47 -4.95 6.73 6.91
CA PRO A 47 -3.90 7.73 7.08
C PRO A 47 -2.85 7.25 8.08
N CYS A 48 -1.57 7.32 7.69
CA CYS A 48 -0.46 6.81 8.48
C CYS A 48 0.58 7.91 8.70
N ALA A 49 1.10 7.99 9.93
CA ALA A 49 2.34 8.71 10.21
C ALA A 49 3.52 7.85 9.73
N MET A 50 4.47 8.46 9.04
CA MET A 50 5.60 7.76 8.41
C MET A 50 6.91 8.23 9.03
N ALA A 51 7.77 7.27 9.34
CA ALA A 51 9.14 7.46 9.76
C ALA A 51 10.00 6.41 9.07
N GLU A 52 11.31 6.59 9.09
CA GLU A 52 12.24 5.61 8.53
C GLU A 52 12.21 4.34 9.38
N PRO A 53 11.75 3.20 8.84
CA PRO A 53 11.71 1.96 9.59
C PRO A 53 13.11 1.37 9.70
N ASN A 54 13.46 0.91 10.89
CA ASN A 54 14.67 0.12 11.11
C ASN A 54 14.42 -1.38 10.83
N GLU A 55 15.46 -2.21 10.92
CA GLU A 55 15.37 -3.66 10.67
C GLU A 55 14.36 -4.38 11.59
N LEU A 56 14.30 -4.00 12.87
CA LEU A 56 13.36 -4.59 13.84
C LEU A 56 11.92 -4.23 13.53
N ASP A 57 11.66 -3.04 13.00
CA ASP A 57 10.33 -2.63 12.55
C ASP A 57 9.86 -3.50 11.39
N TRP A 58 10.75 -3.78 10.43
CA TRP A 58 10.46 -4.68 9.32
C TRP A 58 10.18 -6.10 9.79
N PHE A 59 10.96 -6.61 10.75
CA PHE A 59 10.79 -7.96 11.26
C PHE A 59 9.45 -8.13 12.02
N GLN A 60 9.05 -7.12 12.81
CA GLN A 60 7.89 -7.22 13.68
C GLN A 60 6.57 -6.78 13.05
N ALA A 61 6.61 -5.94 12.01
CA ALA A 61 5.39 -5.38 11.42
C ALA A 61 4.73 -6.39 10.45
N PRO A 62 3.56 -6.98 10.80
CA PRO A 62 2.84 -7.84 9.89
C PRO A 62 2.32 -7.05 8.68
N THR A 63 2.11 -7.74 7.57
CA THR A 63 1.52 -7.16 6.35
C THR A 63 0.04 -6.84 6.57
N CYS A 64 -0.39 -5.63 6.18
CA CYS A 64 -1.79 -5.24 6.23
C CYS A 64 -2.63 -6.07 5.25
N ARG A 65 -3.52 -6.92 5.80
CA ARG A 65 -4.42 -7.77 5.00
C ARG A 65 -5.29 -6.97 4.03
N ALA A 66 -5.84 -5.84 4.46
CA ALA A 66 -6.69 -5.00 3.61
C ALA A 66 -5.93 -4.42 2.41
N CYS A 67 -4.68 -3.99 2.60
CA CYS A 67 -3.83 -3.56 1.48
C CYS A 67 -3.57 -4.71 0.50
N THR A 68 -3.31 -5.92 1.01
CA THR A 68 -3.12 -7.11 0.17
C THR A 68 -4.36 -7.42 -0.67
N GLU A 69 -5.55 -7.43 -0.06
CA GLU A 69 -6.81 -7.72 -0.76
C GLU A 69 -7.10 -6.71 -1.88
N VAL A 70 -6.89 -5.41 -1.63
CA VAL A 70 -7.07 -4.37 -2.65
C VAL A 70 -6.12 -4.56 -3.83
N LEU A 71 -4.83 -4.80 -3.56
CA LEU A 71 -3.83 -4.98 -4.61
C LEU A 71 -4.04 -6.26 -5.44
N ILE A 72 -4.53 -7.34 -4.83
CA ILE A 72 -4.91 -8.56 -5.56
C ILE A 72 -6.10 -8.28 -6.49
N ALA A 73 -7.14 -7.62 -5.98
CA ALA A 73 -8.31 -7.27 -6.79
C ALA A 73 -7.93 -6.39 -8.00
N GLU A 74 -7.00 -5.44 -7.83
CA GLU A 74 -6.48 -4.62 -8.92
C GLU A 74 -5.75 -5.45 -10.00
N GLN A 75 -4.99 -6.47 -9.59
CA GLN A 75 -4.33 -7.39 -10.51
C GLN A 75 -5.34 -8.22 -11.29
N ASP A 76 -6.38 -8.72 -10.63
CA ASP A 76 -7.43 -9.49 -11.29
C ASP A 76 -8.17 -8.63 -12.33
N VAL A 77 -8.52 -7.39 -11.98
CA VAL A 77 -9.13 -6.44 -12.92
C VAL A 77 -8.21 -6.15 -14.11
N ALA A 78 -6.92 -5.89 -13.86
CA ALA A 78 -5.95 -5.62 -14.93
C ALA A 78 -5.85 -6.82 -15.91
N ARG A 79 -5.83 -8.05 -15.40
CA ARG A 79 -5.73 -9.27 -16.22
C ARG A 79 -6.99 -9.54 -17.04
N HIS A 80 -8.17 -9.17 -16.53
CA HIS A 80 -9.43 -9.35 -17.25
C HIS A 80 -9.72 -8.24 -18.27
N GLY A 81 -9.10 -7.06 -18.13
CA GLY A 81 -9.18 -5.98 -19.12
C GLY A 81 -8.36 -6.21 -20.39
N GLU A 82 -7.38 -7.12 -20.36
CA GLU A 82 -6.49 -7.43 -21.50
C GLU A 82 -7.05 -8.52 -22.45
N GLY A 83 -8.22 -9.08 -22.16
CA GLY A 83 -8.80 -10.24 -22.89
C GLY A 83 -10.06 -9.94 -23.72
N GLY A 84 -10.34 -8.68 -24.04
CA GLY A 84 -11.56 -8.28 -24.75
C GLY A 84 -11.29 -7.37 -25.95
N GLU A 85 -10.79 -7.93 -27.05
CA GLU A 85 -10.93 -7.43 -28.42
C GLU A 85 -10.97 -8.62 -29.41
#